data_AF-A0A9D1SUG1-F1
#
_entry.id   AF-A0A9D1SUG1-F1
#
_cell.length_a   1.000
_cell.length_b   1.000
_cell.length_c   1.000
_cell.angle_alpha   90.00
_cell.angle_beta   90.00
_cell.angle_gamma   90.00
#
_symmetry.space_group_name_H-M   'P 1'
#
loop_
_entity.id
_entity.type
_entity.pdbx_description
1 polymer ?
#
loop_
_entity_poly.entity_id
_entity_poly.type
_entity_poly.pdbx_seq_one_letter_code
_entity_poly.pdbx_strand_id
1 'polypeptide(L)'
;MRKIKDFFYDKNDIIIVLIILAAAAFIIYTRIGVIMDYPEQLAREAAAAESQQQEETSNTDSNIVSITIDDAATITTVSETLESEGLVSSAADFEEYVNSQTADGEEATLKTGTFQIPEGSTQEDILDIIIE
;
A
#
# COMPACT_ATOMS: atom_id res chain seq x y z
N MET A 1 45.14 -57.14 -27.25
CA MET A 1 43.89 -56.97 -26.48
C MET A 1 43.76 -55.51 -26.04
N ARG A 2 43.11 -54.65 -26.83
CA ARG A 2 42.95 -53.20 -26.52
C ARG A 2 41.58 -52.84 -25.90
N LYS A 3 40.61 -53.76 -26.04
CA LYS A 3 39.19 -53.56 -25.69
C LYS A 3 38.90 -53.25 -24.21
N ILE A 4 39.74 -53.70 -23.28
CA ILE A 4 39.54 -53.47 -21.84
C ILE A 4 40.12 -52.11 -21.40
N LYS A 5 41.20 -51.63 -22.04
CA LYS A 5 41.79 -50.32 -21.74
C LYS A 5 40.92 -49.17 -22.26
N ASP A 6 40.29 -49.35 -23.41
CA ASP A 6 39.32 -48.39 -23.97
C ASP A 6 38.07 -48.29 -23.07
N PHE A 7 37.57 -49.42 -22.56
CA PHE A 7 36.46 -49.42 -21.60
C PHE A 7 36.74 -48.61 -20.34
N PHE A 8 37.99 -48.60 -19.82
CA PHE A 8 38.38 -47.82 -18.63
C PHE A 8 38.71 -46.35 -18.90
N TYR A 9 39.13 -45.99 -20.12
CA TYR A 9 39.24 -44.58 -20.52
C TYR A 9 37.86 -43.97 -20.78
N ASP A 10 36.97 -44.72 -21.43
CA ASP A 10 35.55 -44.40 -21.57
C ASP A 10 34.83 -44.45 -20.20
N LYS A 11 35.35 -45.21 -19.22
CA LYS A 11 34.82 -45.22 -17.84
C LYS A 11 34.99 -43.88 -17.14
N ASN A 12 36.07 -43.14 -17.41
CA ASN A 12 36.23 -41.81 -16.82
C ASN A 12 35.14 -40.86 -17.36
N ASP A 13 34.77 -40.99 -18.64
CA ASP A 13 33.70 -40.19 -19.26
C ASP A 13 32.32 -40.53 -18.69
N ILE A 14 31.96 -41.82 -18.57
CA ILE A 14 30.70 -42.22 -17.91
C ILE A 14 30.68 -41.86 -16.41
N ILE A 15 31.83 -41.84 -15.73
CA ILE A 15 31.94 -41.36 -14.34
C ILE A 15 31.67 -39.85 -14.28
N ILE A 16 32.21 -39.06 -15.21
CA ILE A 16 31.95 -37.62 -15.31
C ILE A 16 30.45 -37.37 -15.55
N VAL A 17 29.82 -38.12 -16.46
CA VAL A 17 28.37 -38.04 -16.72
C VAL A 17 27.54 -38.37 -15.47
N LEU A 18 27.92 -39.42 -14.73
CA LEU A 18 27.26 -39.78 -13.47
C LEU A 18 27.42 -38.69 -12.39
N ILE A 19 28.59 -38.05 -12.31
CA ILE A 19 28.84 -36.94 -11.38
C ILE A 19 28.01 -35.73 -11.76
N ILE A 20 27.92 -35.38 -13.05
CA ILE A 20 27.08 -34.28 -13.54
C ILE A 20 25.60 -34.56 -13.26
N LEU A 21 25.13 -35.79 -13.50
CA LEU A 21 23.76 -36.20 -13.17
C LEU A 21 23.47 -36.13 -11.66
N ALA A 22 24.41 -36.59 -10.84
CA ALA A 22 24.29 -36.52 -9.38
C ALA A 22 24.27 -35.06 -8.89
N ALA A 23 25.13 -34.20 -9.46
CA ALA A 23 25.16 -32.77 -9.15
C ALA A 23 23.87 -32.06 -9.60
N ALA A 24 23.36 -32.38 -10.79
CA ALA A 24 22.08 -31.83 -11.27
C ALA A 24 20.91 -32.28 -10.39
N ALA A 25 20.85 -33.57 -10.04
CA ALA A 25 19.85 -34.09 -9.11
C ALA A 25 19.94 -33.43 -7.73
N PHE A 26 21.16 -33.17 -7.24
CA PHE A 26 21.38 -32.45 -5.99
C PHE A 26 20.91 -30.98 -6.07
N ILE A 27 21.20 -30.28 -7.17
CA ILE A 27 20.71 -28.90 -7.39
C ILE A 27 19.18 -28.87 -7.45
N ILE A 28 18.56 -29.78 -8.20
CA ILE A 28 17.10 -29.89 -8.28
C ILE A 28 16.52 -30.24 -6.92
N TYR A 29 17.11 -31.18 -6.18
CA TYR A 29 16.68 -31.56 -4.83
C TYR A 29 16.72 -30.39 -3.85
N THR A 30 17.78 -29.57 -3.88
CA THR A 30 17.87 -28.37 -3.04
C THR A 30 16.89 -27.26 -3.45
N ARG A 31 16.46 -27.23 -4.72
CA ARG A 31 15.52 -26.23 -5.25
C ARG A 31 14.05 -26.68 -5.23
N ILE A 32 13.75 -27.97 -5.08
CA ILE A 32 12.38 -28.50 -5.14
C ILE A 32 11.46 -27.86 -4.08
N GLY A 33 12.00 -27.57 -2.88
CA GLY A 33 11.24 -26.92 -1.81
C GLY A 33 10.82 -25.49 -2.17
N VAL A 34 11.70 -24.74 -2.86
CA VAL A 34 11.41 -23.36 -3.31
C VAL A 34 10.33 -23.35 -4.41
N ILE A 35 10.35 -24.34 -5.31
CA ILE A 35 9.36 -24.44 -6.39
C ILE A 35 7.98 -24.87 -5.86
N MET A 36 7.93 -25.74 -4.86
CA MET A 36 6.68 -26.20 -4.24
C MET A 36 6.04 -25.14 -3.32
N ASP A 37 6.85 -24.27 -2.72
CA ASP A 37 6.38 -23.11 -1.94
C ASP A 37 6.07 -21.89 -2.84
N TYR A 38 6.50 -21.89 -4.12
CA TYR A 38 6.17 -20.83 -5.09
C TYR A 38 4.66 -20.59 -5.31
N PRO A 39 3.79 -21.60 -5.45
CA PRO A 39 2.35 -21.36 -5.51
C PRO A 39 1.79 -20.78 -4.21
N GLU A 40 2.35 -21.13 -3.05
CA GLU A 40 1.96 -20.52 -1.78
C GLU A 40 2.46 -19.08 -1.66
N GLN A 41 3.66 -18.77 -2.17
CA GLN A 41 4.18 -17.40 -2.19
C GLN A 41 3.35 -16.51 -3.12
N LEU A 42 2.98 -17.01 -4.32
CA LEU A 42 2.07 -16.28 -5.20
C LEU A 42 0.66 -16.17 -4.63
N ALA A 43 0.16 -17.18 -3.93
CA ALA A 43 -1.15 -17.12 -3.28
C ALA A 43 -1.12 -16.18 -2.05
N ARG A 44 -0.03 -16.16 -1.28
CA ARG A 44 0.18 -15.22 -0.18
C ARG A 44 0.41 -13.81 -0.70
N GLU A 45 1.09 -13.63 -1.82
CA GLU A 45 1.31 -12.34 -2.47
C GLU A 45 0.03 -11.85 -3.17
N ALA A 46 -0.79 -12.73 -3.73
CA ALA A 46 -2.11 -12.39 -4.26
C ALA A 46 -3.12 -12.09 -3.13
N ALA A 47 -3.11 -12.87 -2.04
CA ALA A 47 -3.91 -12.59 -0.85
C ALA A 47 -3.41 -11.34 -0.10
N ALA A 48 -2.10 -11.09 -0.10
CA ALA A 48 -1.47 -9.86 0.40
C ALA A 48 -1.72 -8.68 -0.54
N ALA A 49 -1.79 -8.88 -1.87
CA ALA A 49 -2.15 -7.84 -2.83
C ALA A 49 -3.65 -7.50 -2.77
N GLU A 50 -4.51 -8.48 -2.47
CA GLU A 50 -5.92 -8.25 -2.09
C GLU A 50 -6.04 -7.57 -0.71
N SER A 51 -5.01 -7.64 0.15
CA SER A 51 -4.90 -6.81 1.36
C SER A 51 -3.98 -5.59 1.21
N GLN A 52 -3.40 -5.34 0.04
CA GLN A 52 -2.52 -4.19 -0.27
C GLN A 52 -3.08 -3.31 -1.39
N GLN A 53 -4.38 -3.44 -1.68
CA GLN A 53 -5.17 -2.27 -2.09
C GLN A 53 -5.86 -1.58 -0.91
N GLN A 54 -5.58 -2.01 0.33
CA GLN A 54 -6.07 -1.32 1.51
C GLN A 54 -5.17 -1.58 2.73
N GLU A 55 -3.92 -1.11 2.69
CA GLU A 55 -3.11 -0.95 3.91
C GLU A 55 -2.07 0.19 3.77
N GLU A 56 -2.55 1.38 3.40
CA GLU A 56 -2.35 2.56 4.25
C GLU A 56 -3.66 2.82 4.98
N THR A 57 -4.01 1.91 5.89
CA THR A 57 -4.97 2.20 6.96
C THR A 57 -4.34 1.61 8.18
N SER A 58 -3.45 2.41 8.78
CA SER A 58 -3.19 2.34 10.21
C SER A 58 -4.54 2.16 10.88
N ASN A 59 -4.72 1.01 11.52
CA ASN A 59 -5.84 0.71 12.40
C ASN A 59 -5.91 1.79 13.47
N THR A 60 -6.65 2.85 13.19
CA THR A 60 -7.50 3.53 14.15
C THR A 60 -8.90 3.20 13.66
N ASP A 61 -9.78 2.76 14.55
CA ASP A 61 -11.24 2.86 14.34
C ASP A 61 -11.59 4.35 14.16
N SER A 62 -11.14 4.98 13.07
CA SER A 62 -11.51 6.34 12.72
C SER A 62 -12.89 6.23 12.13
N ASN A 63 -13.89 6.63 12.90
CA ASN A 63 -15.22 6.89 12.37
C ASN A 63 -15.04 7.83 11.17
N ILE A 64 -15.43 7.40 9.97
CA ILE A 64 -15.32 8.25 8.80
C ILE A 64 -16.61 9.06 8.72
N VAL A 65 -16.48 10.38 8.89
CA VAL A 65 -17.59 11.32 8.76
C VAL A 65 -17.67 11.77 7.31
N SER A 66 -18.89 11.75 6.75
CA SER A 66 -19.15 12.27 5.41
C SER A 66 -19.73 13.67 5.51
N ILE A 67 -19.00 14.67 5.04
CA ILE A 67 -19.48 16.05 4.94
C ILE A 67 -19.87 16.37 3.50
N THR A 68 -20.86 17.24 3.30
CA THR A 68 -21.24 17.73 1.98
C THR A 68 -21.07 19.23 1.93
N ILE A 69 -20.30 19.71 0.95
CA ILE A 69 -20.03 21.12 0.70
C ILE A 69 -20.73 21.52 -0.60
N ASP A 70 -21.74 22.37 -0.49
CA ASP A 70 -22.45 22.96 -1.62
C ASP A 70 -21.69 24.15 -2.21
N ASP A 71 -22.01 24.55 -3.44
CA ASP A 71 -21.38 25.70 -4.13
C ASP A 71 -21.61 27.05 -3.45
N ALA A 72 -22.65 27.14 -2.62
CA ALA A 72 -22.97 28.31 -1.82
C ALA A 72 -22.41 28.24 -0.38
N ALA A 73 -21.72 27.15 -0.01
CA ALA A 73 -21.16 26.99 1.33
C ALA A 73 -19.98 27.95 1.53
N THR A 74 -19.98 28.66 2.65
CA THR A 74 -18.84 29.50 3.07
C THR A 74 -17.96 28.74 4.04
N ILE A 75 -16.72 29.23 4.26
CA ILE A 75 -15.82 28.62 5.25
C ILE A 75 -16.47 28.54 6.62
N THR A 76 -17.22 29.56 7.04
CA THR A 76 -17.95 29.58 8.30
C THR A 76 -18.96 28.42 8.41
N THR A 77 -19.79 28.19 7.38
CA THR A 77 -20.78 27.09 7.41
C THR A 77 -20.11 25.72 7.39
N VAL A 78 -18.99 25.58 6.68
CA VAL A 78 -18.23 24.34 6.67
C VAL A 78 -17.56 24.09 8.02
N SER A 79 -16.97 25.11 8.64
CA SER A 79 -16.39 25.04 9.99
C SER A 79 -17.42 24.62 11.03
N GLU A 80 -18.63 25.19 11.00
CA GLU A 80 -19.74 24.81 11.89
C GLU A 80 -20.16 23.35 11.67
N THR A 81 -20.21 22.91 10.42
CA THR A 81 -20.53 21.52 10.07
C THR A 81 -19.46 20.57 10.61
N LEU A 82 -18.17 20.89 10.40
CA LEU A 82 -17.04 20.11 10.91
C LEU A 82 -17.06 20.01 12.45
N GLU A 83 -17.40 21.10 13.16
CA GLU A 83 -17.53 21.08 14.62
C GLU A 83 -18.71 20.22 15.08
N SER A 84 -19.87 20.34 14.41
CA SER A 84 -21.08 19.59 14.75
C SER A 84 -20.91 18.07 14.59
N GLU A 85 -20.09 17.68 13.62
CA GLU A 85 -19.73 16.28 13.35
C GLU A 85 -18.51 15.82 14.18
N GLY A 86 -17.94 16.68 15.03
CA GLY A 86 -16.82 16.35 15.92
C GLY A 86 -15.46 16.22 15.22
N LEU A 87 -15.32 16.70 13.99
CA LEU A 87 -14.08 16.69 13.22
C LEU A 87 -13.10 17.77 13.68
N VAL A 88 -13.60 18.90 14.20
CA VAL A 88 -12.80 19.97 14.78
C VAL A 88 -13.33 20.36 16.16
N SER A 89 -12.44 20.81 17.04
CA SER A 89 -12.80 21.21 18.41
C SER A 89 -13.52 22.56 18.52
N SER A 90 -13.39 23.42 17.51
CA SER A 90 -13.93 24.79 17.47
C SER A 90 -14.00 25.24 16.01
N ALA A 91 -15.19 25.62 15.54
CA ALA A 91 -15.36 26.18 14.19
C ALA A 91 -14.56 27.47 14.01
N ALA A 92 -14.51 28.32 15.04
CA ALA A 92 -13.80 29.59 15.00
C ALA A 92 -12.28 29.40 14.82
N ASP A 93 -11.70 28.42 15.53
CA ASP A 93 -10.27 28.13 15.46
C ASP A 93 -9.89 27.59 14.07
N PHE A 94 -10.78 26.77 13.48
CA PHE A 94 -10.58 26.24 12.14
C PHE A 94 -10.71 27.32 11.06
N GLU A 95 -11.68 28.22 11.18
CA GLU A 95 -11.82 29.37 10.28
C GLU A 95 -10.60 30.30 10.35
N GLU A 96 -10.09 30.59 11.54
CA GLU A 96 -8.86 31.37 11.71
C GLU A 96 -7.64 30.66 11.09
N TYR A 97 -7.55 29.33 11.28
CA TYR A 97 -6.51 28.51 10.65
C TYR A 97 -6.58 28.61 9.12
N VAL A 98 -7.75 28.44 8.51
CA VAL A 98 -7.94 28.55 7.06
C VAL A 98 -7.53 29.93 6.55
N ASN A 99 -7.99 31.00 7.21
CA ASN A 99 -7.68 32.38 6.86
C ASN A 99 -6.18 32.71 7.01
N SER A 100 -5.47 32.01 7.90
CA SER A 100 -4.01 32.15 8.06
C SER A 100 -3.20 31.45 6.95
N GLN A 101 -3.81 30.46 6.29
CA GLN A 101 -3.19 29.68 5.22
C GLN A 101 -3.48 30.25 3.83
N THR A 102 -4.56 31.03 3.68
CA THR A 102 -4.85 31.82 2.49
C THR A 102 -4.00 33.10 2.45
N ALA A 103 -3.34 33.36 1.32
CA ALA A 103 -2.53 34.55 1.15
C ALA A 103 -3.40 35.81 0.93
N ASP A 104 -3.00 36.93 1.53
CA ASP A 104 -3.40 38.31 1.16
C ASP A 104 -4.91 38.56 0.92
N GLY A 105 -5.76 38.13 1.85
CA GLY A 105 -7.18 38.51 1.86
C GLY A 105 -8.04 37.87 0.77
N GLU A 106 -7.55 36.79 0.16
CA GLU A 106 -8.35 35.91 -0.69
C GLU A 106 -9.20 34.97 0.18
N GLU A 107 -10.47 34.80 -0.16
CA GLU A 107 -11.30 33.78 0.48
C GLU A 107 -10.84 32.40 0.03
N ALA A 108 -10.75 31.47 0.98
CA ALA A 108 -10.49 30.07 0.71
C ALA A 108 -11.46 29.55 -0.36
N THR A 109 -10.92 29.05 -1.47
CA THR A 109 -11.73 28.41 -2.51
C THR A 109 -12.04 26.99 -2.07
N LEU A 110 -13.30 26.75 -1.69
CA LEU A 110 -13.74 25.44 -1.23
C LEU A 110 -14.09 24.54 -2.41
N LYS A 111 -13.64 23.28 -2.33
CA LYS A 111 -14.08 22.24 -3.23
C LYS A 111 -15.55 21.91 -2.93
N THR A 112 -16.34 21.70 -3.97
CA THR A 112 -17.75 21.29 -3.85
C THR A 112 -17.87 19.77 -3.98
N GLY A 113 -18.78 19.18 -3.23
CA GLY A 113 -19.05 17.74 -3.25
C GLY A 113 -19.08 17.12 -1.86
N THR A 114 -19.08 15.78 -1.83
CA THR A 114 -19.09 15.00 -0.60
C THR A 114 -17.68 14.51 -0.30
N PHE A 115 -17.18 14.83 0.89
CA PHE A 115 -15.85 14.46 1.36
C PHE A 115 -15.95 13.50 2.54
N GLN A 116 -15.04 12.53 2.56
CA GLN A 116 -14.92 11.57 3.65
C GLN A 116 -13.71 11.96 4.48
N ILE A 117 -13.95 12.34 5.73
CA ILE A 117 -12.93 12.82 6.65
C ILE A 117 -12.87 11.85 7.84
N PRO A 118 -11.72 11.22 8.11
CA PRO A 118 -11.52 10.42 9.31
C PRO A 118 -11.66 11.25 10.59
N GLU A 119 -12.39 10.74 11.59
CA GLU A 119 -12.37 11.29 12.95
C GLU A 119 -10.93 11.28 13.48
N GLY A 120 -10.50 12.43 14.01
CA GLY A 120 -9.14 12.65 14.48
C GLY A 120 -8.13 13.14 13.44
N SER A 121 -8.56 13.41 12.19
CA SER A 121 -7.74 14.12 11.21
C SER A 121 -7.25 15.47 11.74
N THR A 122 -6.04 15.87 11.35
CA THR A 122 -5.52 17.18 11.73
C THR A 122 -6.21 18.29 10.94
N GLN A 123 -6.14 19.53 11.45
CA GLN A 123 -6.70 20.68 10.74
C GLN A 123 -6.06 20.87 9.35
N GLU A 124 -4.79 20.53 9.19
CA GLU A 124 -4.07 20.53 7.91
C GLU A 124 -4.63 19.48 6.94
N ASP A 125 -4.80 18.24 7.41
CA ASP A 125 -5.36 17.16 6.58
C ASP A 125 -6.79 17.49 6.11
N ILE A 126 -7.59 18.08 6.99
CA ILE A 126 -8.96 18.51 6.67
C ILE A 126 -8.92 19.62 5.62
N LEU A 127 -8.00 20.59 5.76
CA LEU A 127 -7.83 21.70 4.83
C LEU A 127 -7.53 21.20 3.41
N ASP A 128 -6.57 20.27 3.27
CA ASP A 128 -6.16 19.71 1.98
C ASP A 128 -7.31 18.96 1.27
N ILE A 129 -8.22 18.38 2.04
CA ILE A 129 -9.40 17.69 1.52
C ILE A 129 -10.42 18.69 0.95
N ILE A 130 -10.70 19.79 1.67
CA ILE A 130 -11.84 20.67 1.39
C ILE A 130 -11.48 21.94 0.61
N ILE A 131 -10.20 22.31 0.47
CA ILE A 131 -9.74 23.52 -0.23
C ILE A 131 -9.04 23.16 -1.55
N GLU A 132 -9.18 24.01 -2.58
CA GLU A 132 -8.51 23.91 -3.89
C GLU A 132 -7.13 24.58 -3.95
#